data_AF-A0A142XAW4-F1
#
_entry.id   AF-A0A142XAW4-F1
#
_cell.length_a   1.000
_cell.length_b   1.000
_cell.length_c   1.000
_cell.angle_alpha   90.00
_cell.angle_beta   90.00
_cell.angle_gamma   90.00
#
_symmetry.space_group_name_H-M   'P 1'
#
loop_
_entity.id
_entity.type
_entity.pdbx_description
1 polymer ?
#
loop_
_entity_poly.entity_id
_entity_poly.type
_entity_poly.pdbx_seq_one_letter_code
_entity_poly.pdbx_strand_id
1 'polypeptide(L)'
;MTAFWHLYAFGNWYDVAAEQLHCLARARFPGPVRAHLTGSEVDAFELRALAGRFGVPVEVTRHPENRFEYPTLAALKAHCDRANAGEKVLYFHTKNVTGKGLYYTKWRWAMMASVVVPWRERVAELDRYDTIGFCRKGNEMYAGNFWWARAAWVRRLPVPVPSPDRFRHETWLFSAPG
;
A
#
# COMPACT_ATOMS: atom_id res chain seq x y z
N MET A 1 12.67 -4.17 5.49
CA MET A 1 11.65 -3.29 4.87
C MET A 1 10.78 -4.12 3.95
N THR A 2 9.47 -3.93 4.01
CA THR A 2 8.49 -4.74 3.26
C THR A 2 7.38 -3.84 2.74
N ALA A 3 6.92 -4.08 1.51
CA ALA A 3 5.78 -3.37 0.93
C ALA A 3 4.51 -4.20 1.00
N PHE A 4 3.41 -3.58 1.40
CA PHE A 4 2.06 -4.14 1.43
C PHE A 4 1.20 -3.36 0.45
N TRP A 5 0.64 -4.07 -0.52
CA TRP A 5 -0.07 -3.49 -1.64
C TRP A 5 -1.50 -4.02 -1.67
N HIS A 6 -2.48 -3.16 -1.38
CA HIS A 6 -3.88 -3.50 -1.58
C HIS A 6 -4.24 -3.32 -3.06
N LEU A 7 -4.65 -4.39 -3.72
CA LEU A 7 -5.04 -4.36 -5.12
C LEU A 7 -6.51 -4.75 -5.25
N TYR A 8 -7.32 -3.86 -5.82
CA TYR A 8 -8.68 -4.18 -6.21
C TYR A 8 -8.77 -4.34 -7.72
N ALA A 9 -8.96 -5.58 -8.19
CA ALA A 9 -9.05 -5.91 -9.61
C ALA A 9 -10.42 -5.53 -10.18
N PHE A 10 -10.61 -4.23 -10.36
CA PHE A 10 -11.84 -3.67 -10.93
C PHE A 10 -11.48 -2.51 -11.86
N GLY A 11 -12.30 -2.25 -12.88
CA GLY A 11 -12.08 -1.14 -13.80
C GLY A 11 -10.72 -1.22 -14.51
N ASN A 12 -9.89 -0.18 -14.40
CA ASN A 12 -8.58 -0.12 -15.06
C ASN A 12 -7.42 -0.60 -14.17
N TRP A 13 -7.67 -1.57 -13.28
CA TRP A 13 -6.68 -2.05 -12.31
C TRP A 13 -5.36 -2.48 -12.95
N TYR A 14 -5.40 -3.10 -14.14
CA TYR A 14 -4.21 -3.62 -14.82
C TYR A 14 -3.23 -2.47 -15.17
N ASP A 15 -3.74 -1.39 -15.75
CA ASP A 15 -2.94 -0.22 -16.09
C ASP A 15 -2.38 0.45 -14.84
N VAL A 16 -3.19 0.55 -13.78
CA VAL A 16 -2.76 1.08 -12.48
C VAL A 16 -1.67 0.21 -11.86
N ALA A 17 -1.81 -1.11 -11.94
CA ALA A 17 -0.80 -2.05 -11.46
C ALA A 17 0.49 -1.96 -12.27
N ALA A 18 0.40 -1.84 -13.59
CA ALA A 18 1.55 -1.66 -14.47
C ALA A 18 2.30 -0.36 -14.17
N GLU A 19 1.57 0.74 -13.96
CA GLU A 19 2.11 2.03 -13.53
C GLU A 19 2.88 1.88 -12.20
N GLN A 20 2.28 1.22 -11.21
CA GLN A 20 2.87 1.07 -9.88
C GLN A 20 4.09 0.15 -9.88
N LEU A 21 4.04 -0.96 -10.61
CA LEU A 21 5.16 -1.88 -10.79
C LEU A 21 6.32 -1.21 -11.55
N HIS A 22 6.03 -0.41 -12.56
CA HIS A 22 7.05 0.37 -13.25
C HIS A 22 7.79 1.31 -12.30
N CYS A 23 7.09 2.02 -11.41
CA CYS A 23 7.71 2.87 -10.40
C CYS A 23 8.59 2.07 -9.43
N LEU A 24 8.11 0.92 -8.92
CA LEU A 24 8.89 0.06 -8.04
C LEU A 24 10.17 -0.44 -8.70
N ALA A 25 10.07 -0.89 -9.96
CA ALA A 25 11.20 -1.35 -10.76
C ALA A 25 12.22 -0.21 -10.99
N ARG A 26 11.75 0.97 -11.41
CA ARG A 26 12.60 2.15 -11.66
C ARG A 26 13.30 2.64 -10.40
N ALA A 27 12.61 2.62 -9.25
CA ALA A 27 13.17 3.01 -7.97
C ALA A 27 14.13 1.95 -7.38
N ARG A 28 14.18 0.76 -7.99
CA ARG A 28 14.89 -0.43 -7.51
C ARG A 28 14.51 -0.72 -6.06
N PHE A 29 13.21 -0.84 -5.81
CA PHE A 29 12.71 -1.18 -4.48
C PHE A 29 13.32 -2.52 -4.02
N PRO A 30 13.99 -2.56 -2.85
CA PRO A 30 14.82 -3.71 -2.48
C PRO A 30 14.07 -4.79 -1.69
N GLY A 31 12.89 -4.46 -1.16
CA GLY A 31 12.14 -5.35 -0.28
C GLY A 31 11.12 -6.23 -1.01
N PRO A 32 10.60 -7.26 -0.34
CA PRO A 32 9.48 -8.03 -0.87
C PRO A 32 8.23 -7.14 -0.99
N VAL A 33 7.44 -7.38 -2.05
CA VAL A 33 6.14 -6.74 -2.28
C VAL A 33 5.05 -7.78 -2.08
N ARG A 34 4.19 -7.55 -1.09
CA ARG A 34 3.06 -8.43 -0.74
C ARG A 34 1.77 -7.81 -1.24
N ALA A 35 1.24 -8.34 -2.33
CA ALA A 35 -0.02 -7.91 -2.89
C ALA A 35 -1.18 -8.70 -2.28
N HIS A 36 -2.16 -7.97 -1.75
CA HIS A 36 -3.44 -8.50 -1.28
C HIS A 36 -4.50 -8.10 -2.31
N LEU A 37 -4.79 -9.05 -3.18
CA LEU A 37 -5.60 -8.90 -4.36
C LEU A 37 -7.05 -9.28 -4.09
N THR A 38 -7.99 -8.36 -4.26
CA THR A 38 -9.41 -8.69 -4.41
C THR A 38 -9.73 -8.83 -5.89
N GLY A 39 -10.06 -10.02 -6.36
CA GLY A 39 -10.28 -10.33 -7.78
C GLY A 39 -10.50 -11.81 -8.03
N SER A 40 -10.45 -12.22 -9.29
CA SER A 40 -10.49 -13.62 -9.74
C SER A 40 -9.11 -14.30 -9.69
N GLU A 41 -9.06 -15.61 -9.93
CA GLU A 41 -7.78 -16.32 -10.13
C GLU A 41 -7.06 -15.85 -11.39
N VAL A 42 -7.81 -15.43 -12.41
CA VAL A 42 -7.25 -14.87 -13.64
C VAL A 42 -6.53 -13.56 -13.33
N ASP A 43 -7.13 -12.67 -12.56
CA ASP A 43 -6.49 -11.41 -12.13
C ASP A 43 -5.21 -11.69 -11.34
N ALA A 44 -5.20 -12.73 -10.50
CA ALA A 44 -4.02 -13.14 -9.74
C ALA A 44 -2.90 -13.67 -10.65
N PHE A 45 -3.25 -14.42 -11.68
CA PHE A 45 -2.31 -14.88 -12.70
C PHE A 45 -1.74 -13.70 -13.50
N GLU A 46 -2.60 -12.79 -13.96
CA GLU A 46 -2.21 -11.60 -14.71
C GLU A 46 -1.30 -10.69 -13.91
N LEU A 47 -1.58 -10.48 -12.62
CA LEU A 47 -0.73 -9.69 -11.73
C LEU A 47 0.67 -10.30 -11.61
N ARG A 48 0.79 -11.62 -11.47
CA ARG A 48 2.08 -12.31 -11.39
C ARG A 48 2.85 -12.19 -12.71
N ALA A 49 2.18 -12.38 -13.84
CA ALA A 49 2.79 -12.23 -15.15
C ALA A 49 3.29 -10.79 -15.39
N LEU A 50 2.47 -9.80 -15.02
CA LEU A 50 2.81 -8.39 -15.11
C LEU A 50 4.00 -8.03 -14.21
N ALA A 51 4.00 -8.51 -12.96
CA ALA A 51 5.11 -8.32 -12.03
C ALA A 51 6.42 -8.93 -12.58
N GLY A 52 6.35 -10.12 -13.17
CA GLY A 52 7.47 -10.78 -13.85
C GLY A 52 8.02 -9.95 -15.03
N ARG A 53 7.15 -9.33 -15.83
CA ARG A 53 7.55 -8.44 -16.93
C ARG A 53 8.34 -7.22 -16.46
N PHE A 54 8.04 -6.71 -15.27
CA PHE A 54 8.80 -5.59 -14.67
C PHE A 54 10.00 -6.04 -13.82
N GLY A 55 10.21 -7.35 -13.65
CA GLY A 55 11.25 -7.88 -12.78
C GLY A 55 11.04 -7.54 -11.30
N VAL A 56 9.79 -7.30 -10.89
CA VAL A 56 9.44 -7.00 -9.49
C VAL A 56 8.84 -8.26 -8.88
N PRO A 57 9.50 -8.93 -7.91
CA PRO A 57 8.92 -10.09 -7.27
C PRO A 57 7.74 -9.67 -6.38
N VAL A 58 6.56 -10.19 -6.67
CA VAL A 58 5.33 -9.92 -5.92
C VAL A 58 4.74 -11.22 -5.38
N GLU A 59 4.58 -11.29 -4.06
CA GLU A 59 3.83 -12.34 -3.37
C GLU A 59 2.34 -11.99 -3.43
N VAL A 60 1.55 -12.75 -4.20
CA VAL A 60 0.11 -12.47 -4.39
C VAL A 60 -0.74 -13.37 -3.51
N THR A 61 -1.43 -12.76 -2.54
CA THR A 61 -2.51 -13.38 -1.76
C THR A 61 -3.86 -12.90 -2.31
N ARG A 62 -4.67 -13.82 -2.84
CA ARG A 62 -5.99 -13.51 -3.38
C ARG A 62 -7.08 -13.58 -2.30
N HIS A 63 -8.01 -12.64 -2.35
CA HIS A 63 -9.22 -12.57 -1.55
C HIS A 63 -10.44 -12.58 -2.50
N PRO A 64 -11.36 -13.55 -2.38
CA PRO A 64 -12.52 -13.64 -3.26
C PRO A 64 -13.57 -12.55 -3.00
N GLU A 65 -13.63 -12.05 -1.77
CA GLU A 65 -14.57 -11.01 -1.34
C GLU A 65 -13.89 -9.65 -1.24
N ASN A 66 -14.58 -8.59 -1.68
CA ASN A 66 -14.11 -7.24 -1.46
C ASN A 66 -14.37 -6.81 -0.02
N ARG A 67 -13.31 -6.82 0.79
CA ARG A 67 -13.31 -6.30 2.17
C ARG A 67 -12.50 -4.99 2.26
N PHE A 68 -12.45 -4.25 1.15
CA PHE A 68 -11.64 -3.04 1.01
C PHE A 68 -10.18 -3.30 1.41
N GLU A 69 -9.54 -2.34 2.06
CA GLU A 69 -8.15 -2.42 2.48
C GLU A 69 -7.90 -3.38 3.66
N TYR A 70 -8.95 -3.90 4.33
CA TYR A 70 -8.82 -4.72 5.56
C TYR A 70 -7.82 -5.88 5.43
N PRO A 71 -7.90 -6.78 4.43
CA PRO A 71 -7.03 -7.95 4.39
C PRO A 71 -5.54 -7.57 4.33
N THR A 72 -5.24 -6.46 3.66
CA THR A 72 -3.89 -5.91 3.53
C THR A 72 -3.41 -5.31 4.84
N LEU A 73 -4.24 -4.49 5.49
CA LEU A 73 -3.90 -3.87 6.77
C LEU A 73 -3.75 -4.91 7.89
N ALA A 74 -4.60 -5.94 7.91
CA ALA A 74 -4.50 -7.05 8.85
C ALA A 74 -3.19 -7.81 8.69
N ALA A 75 -2.79 -8.11 7.44
CA ALA A 75 -1.52 -8.77 7.16
C ALA A 75 -0.30 -7.88 7.50
N LEU A 76 -0.39 -6.58 7.23
CA LEU A 76 0.62 -5.60 7.59
C LEU A 76 0.77 -5.52 9.12
N LYS A 77 -0.33 -5.40 9.86
CA LYS A 77 -0.33 -5.38 11.34
C LYS A 77 0.30 -6.65 11.91
N ALA A 78 -0.14 -7.82 11.43
CA ALA A 78 0.39 -9.10 11.87
C ALA A 78 1.89 -9.27 11.54
N HIS A 79 2.36 -8.73 10.42
CA HIS A 79 3.79 -8.67 10.10
C HIS A 79 4.54 -7.79 11.10
N CYS A 80 4.06 -6.56 11.33
CA CYS A 80 4.70 -5.61 12.24
C CYS A 80 4.75 -6.10 13.69
N ASP A 81 3.73 -6.84 14.14
CA ASP A 81 3.65 -7.44 15.48
C ASP A 81 4.73 -8.50 15.72
N ARG A 82 5.19 -9.17 14.66
CA ARG A 82 6.23 -10.22 14.72
C ARG A 82 7.62 -9.74 14.28
N ALA A 83 7.70 -8.61 13.58
CA ALA A 83 8.94 -8.09 13.06
C ALA A 83 9.84 -7.49 14.16
N ASN A 84 11.07 -7.11 13.81
CA ASN A 84 11.92 -6.30 14.68
C ASN A 84 11.41 -4.85 14.75
N ALA A 85 11.69 -4.14 15.86
CA ALA A 85 11.17 -2.78 16.09
C ALA A 85 11.60 -1.77 15.02
N GLY A 86 12.79 -1.96 14.44
CA GLY A 86 13.34 -1.14 13.35
C GLY A 86 12.82 -1.50 11.96
N GLU A 87 11.94 -2.49 11.80
CA GLU A 87 11.33 -2.79 10.49
C GLU A 87 10.51 -1.58 10.01
N LYS A 88 10.63 -1.27 8.73
CA LYS A 88 9.95 -0.16 8.07
C LYS A 88 9.08 -0.71 6.96
N VAL A 89 7.80 -0.36 6.97
CA VAL A 89 6.81 -0.90 6.03
C VAL A 89 6.26 0.20 5.14
N LEU A 90 6.05 -0.14 3.87
CA LEU A 90 5.34 0.68 2.89
C LEU A 90 3.93 0.14 2.71
N TYR A 91 2.93 1.02 2.74
CA TYR A 91 1.56 0.72 2.37
C TYR A 91 1.12 1.61 1.20
N PHE A 92 0.50 0.99 0.20
CA PHE A 92 -0.14 1.68 -0.92
C PHE A 92 -1.23 0.82 -1.52
N HIS A 93 -2.08 1.40 -2.37
CA HIS A 93 -3.16 0.67 -3.03
C HIS A 93 -3.43 1.13 -4.45
N THR A 94 -4.28 0.41 -5.18
CA THR A 94 -4.76 0.82 -6.51
C THR A 94 -5.82 1.92 -6.41
N LYS A 95 -5.40 3.14 -6.04
CA LYS A 95 -6.29 4.30 -5.89
C LYS A 95 -6.96 4.64 -7.23
N ASN A 96 -8.26 4.97 -7.19
CA ASN A 96 -9.02 5.46 -8.34
C ASN A 96 -9.13 4.46 -9.52
N VAL A 97 -9.16 3.15 -9.26
CA VAL A 97 -9.39 2.13 -10.31
C VAL A 97 -10.76 2.19 -10.99
N THR A 98 -11.71 2.89 -10.38
CA THR A 98 -13.02 3.19 -10.97
C THR A 98 -13.01 4.45 -11.83
N GLY A 99 -11.99 5.31 -11.68
CA GLY A 99 -11.89 6.61 -12.33
C GLY A 99 -11.08 6.55 -13.62
N LYS A 100 -11.58 7.23 -14.67
CA LYS A 100 -10.87 7.39 -15.95
C LYS A 100 -10.42 8.84 -16.14
N GLY A 101 -9.28 9.03 -16.81
CA GLY A 101 -8.78 10.35 -17.21
C GLY A 101 -7.48 10.80 -16.53
N LEU A 102 -6.95 11.92 -17.02
CA LEU A 102 -5.64 12.45 -16.62
C LEU A 102 -5.59 12.90 -15.16
N TYR A 103 -6.70 13.38 -14.60
CA TYR A 103 -6.75 13.82 -13.21
C TYR A 103 -6.38 12.70 -12.23
N TYR A 104 -7.05 11.54 -12.33
CA TYR A 104 -6.79 10.39 -11.46
C TYR A 104 -5.38 9.83 -11.65
N THR A 105 -4.89 9.85 -12.89
CA THR A 105 -3.54 9.41 -13.25
C THR A 105 -2.47 10.33 -12.63
N LYS A 106 -2.60 11.65 -12.81
CA LYS A 106 -1.70 12.62 -12.17
C LYS A 106 -1.72 12.51 -10.64
N TRP A 107 -2.89 12.25 -10.05
CA TRP A 107 -3.01 12.04 -8.62
C TRP A 107 -2.21 10.83 -8.15
N ARG A 108 -2.30 9.69 -8.84
CA ARG A 108 -1.48 8.51 -8.54
C ARG A 108 0.01 8.77 -8.76
N TRP A 109 0.39 9.45 -9.83
CA TRP A 109 1.79 9.80 -10.08
C TRP A 109 2.36 10.67 -8.97
N ALA A 110 1.60 11.64 -8.46
CA ALA A 110 2.03 12.46 -7.34
C ALA A 110 2.29 11.61 -6.07
N MET A 111 1.38 10.68 -5.74
CA MET A 111 1.58 9.76 -4.62
C MET A 111 2.79 8.85 -4.81
N MET A 112 2.95 8.25 -5.99
CA MET A 112 4.09 7.38 -6.31
C MET A 112 5.42 8.15 -6.25
N ALA A 113 5.49 9.33 -6.87
CA ALA A 113 6.67 10.18 -6.88
C ALA A 113 7.04 10.74 -5.50
N SER A 114 6.07 10.84 -4.58
CA SER A 114 6.31 11.40 -3.25
C SER A 114 6.63 10.33 -2.20
N VAL A 115 6.03 9.14 -2.30
CA VAL A 115 6.07 8.11 -1.25
C VAL A 115 6.86 6.87 -1.67
N VAL A 116 6.68 6.39 -2.90
CA VAL A 116 7.21 5.08 -3.34
C VAL A 116 8.56 5.22 -4.03
N VAL A 117 8.66 6.11 -5.02
CA VAL A 117 9.89 6.31 -5.79
C VAL A 117 11.06 6.77 -4.91
N PRO A 118 10.92 7.76 -4.01
CA PRO A 118 12.00 8.21 -3.13
C PRO A 118 12.07 7.37 -1.85
N TRP A 119 12.00 6.03 -1.97
CA TRP A 119 11.93 5.16 -0.79
C TRP A 119 13.14 5.29 0.13
N ARG A 120 14.33 5.59 -0.41
CA ARG A 120 15.58 5.72 0.36
C ARG A 120 15.47 6.88 1.34
N GLU A 121 15.00 8.01 0.83
CA GLU A 121 14.77 9.23 1.61
C GLU A 121 13.67 8.99 2.66
N ARG A 122 12.54 8.38 2.29
CA ARG A 122 11.44 8.10 3.24
C ARG A 122 11.87 7.13 4.34
N VAL A 123 12.63 6.11 4.00
CA VAL A 123 13.16 5.15 4.98
C VAL A 123 14.13 5.83 5.94
N ALA A 124 14.97 6.76 5.48
CA ALA A 124 15.88 7.51 6.35
C ALA A 124 15.12 8.49 7.26
N GLU A 125 14.11 9.18 6.75
CA GLU A 125 13.28 10.10 7.52
C GLU A 125 12.52 9.39 8.67
N LEU A 126 12.17 8.10 8.52
CA LEU A 126 11.55 7.30 9.60
C LEU A 126 12.44 7.09 10.84
N ASP A 127 13.73 7.45 10.79
CA ASP A 127 14.56 7.48 12.00
C ASP A 127 14.13 8.62 12.93
N ARG A 128 13.45 9.65 12.39
CA ARG A 128 12.97 10.84 13.11
C ARG A 128 11.46 10.88 13.27
N TYR A 129 10.72 10.22 12.36
CA TYR A 129 9.26 10.22 12.33
C TYR A 129 8.69 8.81 12.48
N ASP A 130 7.49 8.70 13.05
CA ASP A 130 6.77 7.44 13.14
C ASP A 130 6.19 6.98 11.80
N THR A 131 5.68 7.94 11.03
CA THR A 131 5.01 7.72 9.74
C THR A 131 5.31 8.87 8.78
N ILE A 132 5.27 8.58 7.48
CA ILE A 132 5.47 9.56 6.40
C ILE A 132 4.55 9.17 5.26
N GLY A 133 3.83 10.12 4.67
CA GLY A 133 2.90 9.82 3.59
C GLY A 133 2.59 11.02 2.72
N PHE A 134 1.78 10.78 1.69
CA PHE A 134 1.41 11.82 0.74
C PHE A 134 0.38 12.76 1.36
N CYS A 135 0.72 14.06 1.46
CA CYS A 135 -0.17 15.15 1.88
C CYS A 135 -1.10 14.81 3.06
N ARG A 136 -0.72 15.19 4.27
CA ARG A 136 -1.58 15.01 5.44
C ARG A 136 -2.92 15.76 5.24
N LYS A 137 -4.04 15.04 5.33
CA LYS A 137 -5.40 15.57 5.20
C LYS A 137 -6.04 15.59 6.58
N GLY A 138 -6.05 16.77 7.20
CA GLY A 138 -6.47 16.93 8.59
C GLY A 138 -5.59 16.11 9.54
N ASN A 139 -6.14 15.67 10.65
CA ASN A 139 -5.42 14.84 11.62
C ASN A 139 -5.64 13.34 11.46
N GLU A 140 -6.38 12.93 10.43
CA GLU A 140 -6.98 11.60 10.36
C GLU A 140 -6.33 10.67 9.34
N MET A 141 -5.76 11.20 8.25
CA MET A 141 -5.18 10.37 7.18
C MET A 141 -4.20 11.11 6.27
N TYR A 142 -3.47 10.33 5.46
CA TYR A 142 -2.76 10.83 4.29
C TYR A 142 -3.69 10.82 3.07
N ALA A 143 -3.60 11.85 2.23
CA ALA A 143 -4.40 11.94 1.04
C ALA A 143 -4.07 10.76 0.10
N GLY A 144 -5.10 9.98 -0.24
CA GLY A 144 -4.93 8.78 -1.06
C GLY A 144 -4.29 7.58 -0.35
N ASN A 145 -3.99 7.69 0.95
CA ASN A 145 -3.60 6.59 1.83
C ASN A 145 -2.34 5.83 1.39
N PHE A 146 -1.30 6.55 0.94
CA PHE A 146 0.03 6.00 0.68
C PHE A 146 0.99 6.49 1.75
N TRP A 147 1.69 5.56 2.39
CA TRP A 147 2.56 5.92 3.51
C TRP A 147 3.59 4.85 3.83
N TRP A 148 4.64 5.32 4.46
CA TRP A 148 5.65 4.57 5.19
C TRP A 148 5.39 4.66 6.68
N ALA A 149 5.68 3.59 7.42
CA ALA A 149 5.62 3.58 8.88
C ALA A 149 6.69 2.68 9.49
N ARG A 150 7.07 3.00 10.72
CA ARG A 150 7.83 2.06 11.57
C ARG A 150 6.91 0.93 12.05
N ALA A 151 7.43 -0.30 12.08
CA ALA A 151 6.71 -1.42 12.67
C ALA A 151 6.35 -1.15 14.14
N ALA A 152 7.23 -0.48 14.89
CA ALA A 152 6.95 -0.04 16.26
C ALA A 152 5.73 0.89 16.36
N TRP A 153 5.51 1.80 15.40
CA TRP A 153 4.30 2.63 15.34
C TRP A 153 3.07 1.74 15.13
N VAL A 154 3.12 0.91 14.08
CA VAL A 154 2.01 0.04 13.68
C VAL A 154 1.56 -0.89 14.81
N ARG A 155 2.48 -1.40 15.63
CA ARG A 155 2.15 -2.26 16.78
C ARG A 155 1.19 -1.62 17.77
N ARG A 156 1.30 -0.29 17.95
CA ARG A 156 0.46 0.48 18.89
C ARG A 156 -0.95 0.73 18.34
N LEU A 157 -1.15 0.54 17.03
CA LEU A 157 -2.45 0.70 16.42
C LEU A 157 -3.38 -0.43 16.86
N PRO A 158 -4.70 -0.16 16.96
CA PRO A 158 -5.68 -1.21 17.16
C PRO A 158 -5.60 -2.23 16.02
N VAL A 159 -5.94 -3.48 16.33
CA VAL A 159 -6.08 -4.51 15.30
C VAL A 159 -7.14 -4.04 14.29
N PRO A 160 -6.83 -4.00 12.97
CA PRO A 160 -7.84 -3.69 11.95
C PRO A 160 -9.05 -4.61 12.10
N VAL A 161 -10.24 -4.06 11.97
CA VAL A 161 -11.49 -4.83 12.00
C VAL A 161 -12.20 -4.71 10.65
N PRO A 162 -12.81 -5.78 10.12
CA PRO A 162 -13.63 -5.66 8.93
C PRO A 162 -14.73 -4.62 9.13
N SER A 163 -14.92 -3.75 8.14
CA SER A 163 -15.98 -2.74 8.20
C SER A 163 -16.59 -2.51 6.84
N PRO A 164 -17.93 -2.29 6.75
CA PRO A 164 -18.56 -1.80 5.53
C PRO A 164 -18.18 -0.34 5.23
N ASP A 165 -17.70 0.41 6.23
CA ASP A 165 -17.19 1.75 6.05
C ASP A 165 -15.72 1.71 5.63
N ARG A 166 -15.49 1.95 4.33
CA ARG A 166 -14.13 2.01 3.78
C ARG A 166 -13.26 3.08 4.44
N PHE A 167 -13.83 4.18 4.96
CA PHE A 167 -13.06 5.28 5.54
C PHE A 167 -12.33 4.86 6.81
N ARG A 168 -12.84 3.88 7.56
CA ARG A 168 -12.12 3.32 8.72
C ARG A 168 -10.75 2.77 8.37
N HIS A 169 -10.58 2.23 7.17
CA HIS A 169 -9.28 1.74 6.72
C HIS A 169 -8.39 2.86 6.20
N GLU A 170 -8.95 3.96 5.68
CA GLU A 170 -8.18 5.14 5.28
C GLU A 170 -7.64 5.93 6.49
N THR A 171 -8.32 5.87 7.64
CA THR A 171 -7.89 6.57 8.88
C THR A 171 -7.13 5.69 9.89
N TRP A 172 -7.03 4.39 9.62
CA TRP A 172 -6.45 3.42 10.56
C TRP A 172 -5.04 3.78 11.05
N LEU A 173 -4.18 4.34 10.18
CA LEU A 173 -2.80 4.69 10.53
C LEU A 173 -2.70 5.67 11.71
N PHE A 174 -3.69 6.54 11.88
CA PHE A 174 -3.75 7.56 12.93
C PHE A 174 -4.77 7.26 14.01
N SER A 175 -5.24 6.00 14.08
CA SER A 175 -6.21 5.54 15.09
C SER A 175 -5.58 5.10 16.41
N ALA A 176 -4.28 5.35 16.62
CA ALA A 176 -3.60 5.05 17.88
C ALA A 176 -4.35 5.72 19.04
N PRO A 177 -4.63 5.01 20.15
CA PRO A 177 -5.04 5.66 21.38
C PRO A 177 -3.92 6.62 21.84
N GLY A 178 -4.31 7.83 22.26
CA GLY A 178 -3.40 8.82 22.84
C GLY A 178 -2.82 8.39 24.18
#